data_AF-A0A3N5EU28-F1
#
_entry.id   AF-A0A3N5EU28-F1
#
_cell.length_a   1.000
_cell.length_b   1.000
_cell.length_c   1.000
_cell.angle_alpha   90.00
_cell.angle_beta   90.00
_cell.angle_gamma   90.00
#
_symmetry.space_group_name_H-M   'P 1'
#
loop_
_entity.id
_entity.type
_entity.pdbx_description
1 polymer ?
#
loop_
_entity_poly.entity_id
_entity_poly.type
_entity_poly.pdbx_seq_one_letter_code
_entity_poly.pdbx_strand_id
1 'polypeptide(L)'
;MIGPTSSLLINPTNTLDWLKGTGSEATVNQDFQQILQETAAKEQEQAATESQAGAAAANSRAGLVSLLHELAGSANPASVNEEQLFASIIYDRIAATKGEAVAKEYDALLDGKLLDYTRPDGAIYIEDAARAALREMESSGLLTTEEAETIHAQAFQAAQLDDNTTALYDSRGTTMSVAPTATAMEKVLAMLLKFDSGELPSSRMSLSYEQDQPAGSTAATGSTTSSATSGVAASGTDSTSGYSNSAEYGYYNIGDGGRRAWRIPESGPEFGKQLKIVFADGHTVNVKDTSQRYSEKDGFVFRPGLGEKGDKNSNTWTSHNGVYLYAPFNNQSTSVKFYWS
;
A
#
# COMPACT_ATOMS: atom_id res chain seq x y z
N MET A 1 5.02 4.92 -36.67
CA MET A 1 6.47 5.17 -36.69
C MET A 1 6.98 4.95 -35.29
N ILE A 2 7.57 3.78 -35.04
CA ILE A 2 8.10 3.36 -33.74
C ILE A 2 9.62 3.26 -33.95
N GLY A 3 10.38 4.03 -33.19
CA GLY A 3 11.85 4.05 -33.27
C GLY A 3 12.46 2.76 -32.72
N PRO A 4 13.68 2.37 -33.15
CA PRO A 4 14.31 1.15 -32.68
C PRO A 4 14.82 1.31 -31.24
N THR A 5 14.46 0.37 -30.38
CA THR A 5 15.08 0.17 -29.07
C THR A 5 16.39 -0.58 -29.25
N SER A 6 17.50 0.10 -28.98
CA SER A 6 18.83 -0.51 -28.91
C SER A 6 18.95 -1.38 -27.65
N SER A 7 19.06 -2.69 -27.83
CA SER A 7 19.39 -3.64 -26.78
C SER A 7 20.90 -3.58 -26.48
N LEU A 8 21.27 -3.24 -25.24
CA LEU A 8 22.65 -3.41 -24.76
C LEU A 8 22.95 -4.91 -24.60
N LEU A 9 23.65 -5.47 -25.58
CA LEU A 9 24.33 -6.76 -25.46
C LEU A 9 25.64 -6.54 -24.69
N ILE A 10 25.65 -6.93 -23.41
CA ILE A 10 26.88 -7.02 -22.63
C ILE A 10 27.58 -8.32 -23.05
N ASN A 11 28.69 -8.17 -23.78
CA ASN A 11 29.49 -9.27 -24.30
C ASN A 11 30.56 -9.64 -23.24
N PRO A 12 30.53 -10.83 -22.62
CA PRO A 12 31.40 -11.15 -21.48
C PRO A 12 32.77 -11.72 -21.89
N THR A 13 33.47 -11.09 -22.84
CA THR A 13 34.74 -11.63 -23.39
C THR A 13 35.98 -10.74 -23.27
N ASN A 14 35.92 -9.60 -22.57
CA ASN A 14 37.07 -8.67 -22.49
C ASN A 14 37.68 -8.47 -21.10
N THR A 15 37.88 -9.54 -20.33
CA THR A 15 38.58 -9.44 -19.03
C THR A 15 40.07 -9.82 -19.06
N LEU A 16 40.65 -10.13 -20.23
CA LEU A 16 42.04 -10.62 -20.31
C LEU A 16 42.98 -9.89 -21.29
N ASP A 17 42.50 -8.92 -22.07
CA ASP A 17 43.34 -8.15 -23.02
C ASP A 17 43.91 -6.82 -22.48
N TRP A 18 43.50 -6.38 -21.28
CA TRP A 18 44.06 -5.16 -20.67
C TRP A 18 45.53 -5.33 -20.26
N LEU A 19 46.02 -6.55 -20.01
CA LEU A 19 47.38 -6.73 -19.50
C LEU A 19 48.51 -6.62 -20.54
N LYS A 20 48.22 -6.40 -21.83
CA LYS A 20 49.24 -6.38 -22.90
C LYS A 20 49.18 -5.19 -23.85
N GLY A 21 48.41 -4.16 -23.52
CA GLY A 21 48.32 -2.95 -24.32
C GLY A 21 49.47 -1.98 -24.03
N THR A 22 50.37 -1.79 -25.01
CA THR A 22 51.30 -0.65 -25.11
C THR A 22 50.55 0.67 -25.40
N GLY A 23 49.45 0.91 -24.68
CA GLY A 23 48.74 2.18 -24.68
C GLY A 23 49.52 3.15 -23.79
N SER A 24 49.82 4.34 -24.32
CA SER A 24 50.54 5.39 -23.59
C SER A 24 49.90 5.59 -22.22
N GLU A 25 50.72 5.51 -21.16
CA GLU A 25 50.31 5.64 -19.74
C GLU A 25 49.47 6.90 -19.47
N ALA A 26 49.54 7.91 -20.34
CA ALA A 26 48.75 9.13 -20.25
C ALA A 26 47.24 8.91 -20.44
N THR A 27 46.83 7.91 -21.22
CA THR A 27 45.40 7.69 -21.57
C THR A 27 44.66 6.97 -20.45
N VAL A 28 45.29 5.97 -19.83
CA VAL A 28 44.71 5.21 -18.70
C VAL A 28 44.50 6.10 -17.47
N ASN A 29 45.35 7.11 -17.30
CA ASN A 29 45.24 8.04 -16.18
C ASN A 29 44.09 9.05 -16.36
N GLN A 30 43.71 9.39 -17.59
CA GLN A 30 42.58 10.28 -17.86
C GLN A 30 41.23 9.59 -17.57
N ASP A 31 41.06 8.34 -18.01
CA ASP A 31 39.82 7.59 -17.80
C ASP A 31 39.54 7.35 -16.30
N PHE A 32 40.59 7.08 -15.51
CA PHE A 32 40.45 6.89 -14.07
C PHE A 32 40.05 8.19 -13.34
N GLN A 33 40.62 9.33 -13.73
CA GLN A 33 40.25 10.63 -13.16
C GLN A 33 38.81 11.01 -13.50
N GLN A 34 38.32 10.65 -14.70
CA GLN A 34 36.94 10.89 -15.09
C GLN A 34 35.96 10.04 -14.26
N ILE A 35 36.27 8.75 -14.02
CA ILE A 35 35.44 7.88 -13.17
C ILE A 35 35.38 8.40 -11.73
N LEU A 36 36.50 8.89 -11.19
CA LEU A 36 36.52 9.50 -9.85
C LEU A 36 35.66 10.77 -9.76
N GLN A 37 35.69 11.62 -10.79
CA GLN A 37 34.86 12.83 -10.84
C GLN A 37 33.38 12.52 -10.99
N GLU A 38 33.02 11.55 -11.83
CA GLU A 38 31.62 11.10 -11.99
C GLU A 38 31.07 10.46 -10.72
N THR A 39 31.89 9.70 -9.99
CA THR A 39 31.51 9.09 -8.71
C THR A 39 31.32 10.17 -7.63
N ALA A 40 32.24 11.12 -7.51
CA ALA A 40 32.13 12.22 -6.56
C ALA A 40 30.91 13.13 -6.85
N ALA A 41 30.58 13.35 -8.12
CA ALA A 41 29.40 14.11 -8.51
C ALA A 41 28.10 13.39 -8.12
N LYS A 42 28.02 12.07 -8.32
CA LYS A 42 26.86 11.25 -7.90
C LYS A 42 26.70 11.21 -6.38
N GLU A 43 27.80 11.11 -5.64
CA GLU A 43 27.76 11.17 -4.16
C GLU A 43 27.30 12.54 -3.65
N GLN A 44 27.72 13.64 -4.29
CA GLN A 44 27.23 14.98 -3.96
C GLN A 44 25.75 15.18 -4.29
N GLU A 45 25.26 14.62 -5.41
CA GLU A 45 23.86 14.67 -5.79
C GLU A 45 22.97 13.85 -4.85
N GLN A 46 23.43 12.67 -4.42
CA GLN A 46 22.74 11.86 -3.43
C GLN A 46 22.71 12.54 -2.04
N ALA A 47 23.83 13.10 -1.59
CA ALA A 47 23.88 13.83 -0.31
C ALA A 47 23.01 15.10 -0.32
N ALA A 48 22.93 15.81 -1.45
CA ALA A 48 22.03 16.95 -1.61
C ALA A 48 20.55 16.53 -1.57
N THR A 49 20.23 15.37 -2.14
CA THR A 49 18.87 14.79 -2.15
C THR A 49 18.44 14.35 -0.74
N GLU A 50 19.33 13.70 0.02
CA GLU A 50 19.09 13.30 1.41
C GLU A 50 18.92 14.50 2.34
N SER A 51 19.71 15.57 2.13
CA SER A 51 19.59 16.83 2.89
C SER A 51 18.25 17.54 2.64
N GLN A 52 17.77 17.56 1.39
CA GLN A 52 16.45 18.11 1.06
C GLN A 52 15.29 17.25 1.60
N ALA A 53 15.41 15.93 1.54
CA ALA A 53 14.42 15.03 2.12
C ALA A 53 14.29 15.21 3.65
N GLY A 54 15.42 15.39 4.35
CA GLY A 54 15.43 15.67 5.79
C GLY A 54 14.78 17.00 6.17
N ALA A 55 15.00 18.06 5.38
CA ALA A 55 14.36 19.36 5.61
C ALA A 55 12.85 19.34 5.34
N ALA A 56 12.41 18.63 4.29
CA ALA A 56 11.00 18.44 4.00
C ALA A 56 10.27 17.69 5.12
N ALA A 57 10.85 16.59 5.62
CA ALA A 57 10.29 15.81 6.74
C ALA A 57 10.24 16.61 8.05
N ALA A 58 11.20 17.50 8.30
CA ALA A 58 11.19 18.36 9.49
C ALA A 58 10.05 19.39 9.43
N ASN A 59 9.81 19.99 8.25
CA ASN A 59 8.73 20.96 8.06
C ASN A 59 7.35 20.31 8.13
N SER A 60 7.17 19.13 7.51
CA SER A 60 5.89 18.41 7.54
C SER A 60 5.49 18.04 8.97
N ARG A 61 6.46 17.58 9.77
CA ARG A 61 6.26 17.28 11.20
C ARG A 61 5.82 18.48 12.02
N ALA A 62 6.31 19.69 11.70
CA ALA A 62 5.88 20.90 12.40
C ALA A 62 4.40 21.22 12.10
N GLY A 63 3.97 21.05 10.84
CA GLY A 63 2.58 21.20 10.41
C GLY A 63 1.65 20.22 11.10
N LEU A 64 2.03 18.93 11.13
CA LEU A 64 1.30 17.87 11.84
C LEU A 64 1.04 18.24 13.30
N VAL A 65 2.11 18.60 14.04
CA VAL A 65 2.04 18.93 15.46
C VAL A 65 1.18 20.18 15.70
N SER A 66 1.30 21.20 14.84
CA SER A 66 0.50 22.41 14.94
C SER A 66 -0.99 22.12 14.83
N LEU A 67 -1.40 21.39 13.79
CA LEU A 67 -2.81 21.06 13.58
C LEU A 67 -3.34 20.12 14.68
N LEU A 68 -2.53 19.16 15.14
CA LEU A 68 -2.92 18.28 16.23
C LEU A 68 -3.20 19.06 17.54
N HIS A 69 -2.36 20.04 17.86
CA HIS A 69 -2.55 20.89 19.05
C HIS A 69 -3.82 21.73 18.96
N GLU A 70 -4.10 22.28 17.77
CA GLU A 70 -5.33 23.01 17.49
C GLU A 70 -6.57 22.13 17.65
N LEU A 71 -6.60 20.95 17.03
CA LEU A 71 -7.70 19.99 17.13
C LEU A 71 -7.89 19.46 18.57
N ALA A 72 -6.81 19.35 19.34
CA ALA A 72 -6.88 18.97 20.75
C ALA A 72 -7.26 20.13 21.68
N GLY A 73 -7.40 21.36 21.15
CA GLY A 73 -7.77 22.56 21.90
C GLY A 73 -6.74 23.01 22.93
N SER A 74 -5.48 22.58 22.79
CA SER A 74 -4.41 22.97 23.72
C SER A 74 -3.04 22.93 23.05
N ALA A 75 -2.16 23.84 23.45
CA ALA A 75 -0.80 23.94 22.88
C ALA A 75 0.11 22.74 23.24
N ASN A 76 -0.27 21.91 24.22
CA ASN A 76 0.45 20.72 24.66
C ASN A 76 -0.56 19.69 25.20
N PRO A 77 -1.32 19.01 24.35
CA PRO A 77 -2.30 18.04 24.81
C PRO A 77 -1.59 16.89 25.51
N ALA A 78 -2.11 16.46 26.66
CA ALA A 78 -1.53 15.31 27.38
C ALA A 78 -1.81 13.99 26.64
N SER A 79 -2.96 13.92 25.95
CA SER A 79 -3.42 12.77 25.18
C SER A 79 -4.16 13.22 23.93
N VAL A 80 -4.17 12.35 22.92
CA VAL A 80 -4.91 12.53 21.67
C VAL A 80 -5.68 11.26 21.34
N ASN A 81 -6.75 11.40 20.55
CA ASN A 81 -7.52 10.27 20.01
C ASN A 81 -7.18 10.00 18.54
N GLU A 82 -7.71 8.91 17.99
CA GLU A 82 -7.41 8.48 16.61
C GLU A 82 -7.95 9.45 15.56
N GLU A 83 -9.14 10.04 15.77
CA GLU A 83 -9.71 11.00 14.81
C GLU A 83 -8.88 12.29 14.69
N GLN A 84 -8.36 12.79 15.81
CA GLN A 84 -7.45 13.94 15.84
C GLN A 84 -6.14 13.64 15.12
N LEU A 85 -5.57 12.46 15.37
CA LEU A 85 -4.37 12.01 14.66
C LEU A 85 -4.64 11.90 13.16
N PHE A 86 -5.74 11.25 12.78
CA PHE A 86 -6.15 11.07 11.39
C PHE A 86 -6.21 12.40 10.62
N ALA A 87 -6.91 13.39 11.15
CA ALA A 87 -7.00 14.71 10.53
C ALA A 87 -5.63 15.40 10.42
N SER A 88 -4.78 15.29 11.45
CA SER A 88 -3.43 15.86 11.44
C SER A 88 -2.48 15.17 10.44
N ILE A 89 -2.63 13.86 10.26
CA ILE A 89 -1.82 13.08 9.33
C ILE A 89 -2.22 13.40 7.88
N ILE A 90 -3.51 13.62 7.59
CA ILE A 90 -3.94 14.07 6.25
C ILE A 90 -3.19 15.36 5.86
N TYR A 91 -3.12 16.34 6.76
CA TYR A 91 -2.35 17.57 6.53
C TYR A 91 -0.89 17.26 6.20
N ASP A 92 -0.21 16.46 7.03
CA ASP A 92 1.20 16.09 6.83
C ASP A 92 1.41 15.43 5.47
N ARG A 93 0.55 14.49 5.07
CA ARG A 93 0.67 13.80 3.78
C ARG A 93 0.43 14.74 2.60
N ILE A 94 -0.51 15.67 2.71
CA ILE A 94 -0.71 16.70 1.68
C ILE A 94 0.52 17.61 1.59
N ALA A 95 1.07 18.05 2.73
CA ALA A 95 2.25 18.91 2.76
C ALA A 95 3.46 18.20 2.13
N ALA A 96 3.67 16.92 2.47
CA ALA A 96 4.77 16.12 1.94
C ALA A 96 4.66 15.85 0.42
N THR A 97 3.44 15.68 -0.10
CA THR A 97 3.24 15.28 -1.51
C THR A 97 2.88 16.42 -2.46
N LYS A 98 2.24 17.48 -1.96
CA LYS A 98 1.74 18.63 -2.76
C LYS A 98 2.30 19.98 -2.30
N GLY A 99 2.97 20.02 -1.14
CA GLY A 99 3.55 21.22 -0.56
C GLY A 99 2.63 21.93 0.43
N GLU A 100 3.25 22.74 1.30
CA GLU A 100 2.61 23.41 2.44
C GLU A 100 1.41 24.27 2.05
N ALA A 101 1.46 24.94 0.89
CA ALA A 101 0.37 25.79 0.43
C ALA A 101 -0.93 25.00 0.23
N VAL A 102 -0.85 23.78 -0.33
CA VAL A 102 -2.02 22.92 -0.55
C VAL A 102 -2.51 22.32 0.78
N ALA A 103 -1.60 22.02 1.72
CA ALA A 103 -1.96 21.58 3.06
C ALA A 103 -2.71 22.68 3.84
N LYS A 104 -2.37 23.96 3.64
CA LYS A 104 -3.12 25.07 4.22
C LYS A 104 -4.52 25.27 3.65
N GLU A 105 -4.76 24.87 2.39
CA GLU A 105 -6.12 24.80 1.86
C GLU A 105 -6.93 23.69 2.56
N TYR A 106 -6.32 22.53 2.85
CA TYR A 106 -6.96 21.48 3.66
C TYR A 106 -7.34 21.99 5.05
N ASP A 107 -6.42 22.69 5.72
CA ASP A 107 -6.62 23.31 7.04
C ASP A 107 -7.87 24.21 7.06
N ALA A 108 -7.94 25.15 6.10
CA ALA A 108 -9.06 26.06 5.98
C ALA A 108 -10.39 25.36 5.66
N LEU A 109 -10.36 24.32 4.83
CA LEU A 109 -11.53 23.49 4.54
C LEU A 109 -11.98 22.72 5.79
N LEU A 110 -11.03 22.12 6.52
CA LEU A 110 -11.29 21.37 7.75
C LEU A 110 -11.97 22.26 8.79
N ASP A 111 -11.50 23.49 9.02
CA ASP A 111 -12.13 24.44 9.93
C ASP A 111 -13.60 24.68 9.60
N GLY A 112 -13.92 24.84 8.32
CA GLY A 112 -15.31 24.96 7.85
C GLY A 112 -16.12 23.69 8.14
N LYS A 113 -15.55 22.51 7.86
CA LYS A 113 -16.23 21.23 8.12
C LYS A 113 -16.40 20.92 9.60
N LEU A 114 -15.48 21.32 10.48
CA LEU A 114 -15.64 21.09 11.91
C LEU A 114 -16.92 21.75 12.43
N LEU A 115 -17.28 22.94 11.91
CA LEU A 115 -18.55 23.60 12.24
C LEU A 115 -19.76 22.81 11.72
N ASP A 116 -19.72 22.35 10.47
CA ASP A 116 -20.81 21.59 9.84
C ASP A 116 -21.06 20.23 10.52
N TYR A 117 -20.00 19.63 11.07
CA TYR A 117 -20.02 18.32 11.75
C TYR A 117 -20.05 18.43 13.28
N THR A 118 -20.26 19.64 13.81
CA THR A 118 -20.53 19.85 15.24
C THR A 118 -22.00 19.57 15.54
N ARG A 119 -22.25 18.62 16.43
CA ARG A 119 -23.59 18.27 16.92
C ARG A 119 -24.16 19.35 17.82
N PRO A 120 -25.49 19.35 18.06
CA PRO A 120 -26.12 20.24 19.03
C PRO A 120 -25.60 20.14 20.48
N ASP A 121 -24.99 18.99 20.85
CA ASP A 121 -24.35 18.78 22.16
C ASP A 121 -22.88 19.24 22.20
N GLY A 122 -22.37 19.82 21.12
CA GLY A 122 -20.99 20.27 20.98
C GLY A 122 -19.97 19.17 20.75
N ALA A 123 -20.38 17.90 20.53
CA ALA A 123 -19.45 16.89 20.00
C ALA A 123 -19.18 17.15 18.52
N ILE A 124 -17.96 16.92 18.09
CA ILE A 124 -17.54 17.10 16.70
C ILE A 124 -17.12 15.73 16.16
N TYR A 125 -17.64 15.34 14.99
CA TYR A 125 -17.19 14.17 14.27
C TYR A 125 -15.96 14.55 13.42
N ILE A 126 -14.76 14.44 14.01
CA ILE A 126 -13.53 14.95 13.40
C ILE A 126 -13.16 14.10 12.18
N GLU A 127 -13.35 12.77 12.24
CA GLU A 127 -13.12 11.87 11.10
C GLU A 127 -13.97 12.29 9.89
N ASP A 128 -15.27 12.55 10.10
CA ASP A 128 -16.18 12.94 9.03
C ASP A 128 -15.84 14.30 8.44
N ALA A 129 -15.49 15.28 9.30
CA ALA A 129 -15.06 16.60 8.87
C ALA A 129 -13.79 16.53 8.00
N ALA A 130 -12.80 15.75 8.43
CA ALA A 130 -11.55 15.52 7.70
C ALA A 130 -11.79 14.84 6.34
N ARG A 131 -12.64 13.80 6.30
CA ARG A 131 -13.05 13.14 5.05
C ARG A 131 -13.78 14.09 4.11
N ALA A 132 -14.64 14.95 4.64
CA ALA A 132 -15.37 15.93 3.85
C ALA A 132 -14.44 16.99 3.25
N ALA A 133 -13.46 17.48 4.02
CA ALA A 133 -12.44 18.41 3.53
C ALA A 133 -11.58 17.77 2.42
N LEU A 134 -11.15 16.52 2.62
CA LEU A 134 -10.36 15.79 1.63
C LEU A 134 -11.14 15.55 0.31
N ARG A 135 -12.44 15.24 0.40
CA ARG A 135 -13.35 15.16 -0.77
C ARG A 135 -13.49 16.49 -1.48
N GLU A 136 -13.54 17.59 -0.75
CA GLU A 136 -13.64 18.92 -1.36
C GLU A 136 -12.36 19.27 -2.13
N MET A 137 -11.19 18.91 -1.60
CA MET A 137 -9.91 19.06 -2.32
C MET A 137 -9.84 18.21 -3.59
N GLU A 138 -10.36 16.98 -3.57
CA GLU A 138 -10.50 16.17 -4.77
C GLU A 138 -11.42 16.86 -5.79
N SER A 139 -12.60 17.29 -5.37
CA SER A 139 -13.61 17.88 -6.26
C SER A 139 -13.18 19.22 -6.88
N SER A 140 -12.32 19.98 -6.18
CA SER A 140 -11.73 21.23 -6.67
C SER A 140 -10.51 21.00 -7.57
N GLY A 141 -10.02 19.77 -7.69
CA GLY A 141 -8.86 19.41 -8.49
C GLY A 141 -7.51 19.72 -7.84
N LEU A 142 -7.48 20.07 -6.56
CA LEU A 142 -6.24 20.22 -5.79
C LEU A 142 -5.55 18.86 -5.58
N LEU A 143 -6.35 17.81 -5.43
CA LEU A 143 -5.92 16.41 -5.38
C LEU A 143 -6.62 15.64 -6.50
N THR A 144 -5.92 14.66 -7.06
CA THR A 144 -6.57 13.61 -7.84
C THR A 144 -7.26 12.61 -6.91
N THR A 145 -8.22 11.84 -7.43
CA THR A 145 -8.86 10.74 -6.69
C THR A 145 -7.84 9.77 -6.10
N GLU A 146 -6.82 9.38 -6.88
CA GLU A 146 -5.81 8.44 -6.42
C GLU A 146 -4.94 9.00 -5.29
N GLU A 147 -4.56 10.28 -5.37
CA GLU A 147 -3.82 10.95 -4.30
C GLU A 147 -4.65 11.04 -3.03
N ALA A 148 -5.91 11.50 -3.13
CA ALA A 148 -6.79 11.62 -1.98
C ALA A 148 -7.08 10.25 -1.32
N GLU A 149 -7.38 9.21 -2.09
CA GLU A 149 -7.59 7.85 -1.56
C GLU A 149 -6.34 7.24 -0.94
N THR A 150 -5.16 7.60 -1.44
CA THR A 150 -3.87 7.16 -0.89
C THR A 150 -3.58 7.85 0.43
N ILE A 151 -3.74 9.18 0.47
CA ILE A 151 -3.59 10.00 1.69
C ILE A 151 -4.58 9.51 2.76
N HIS A 152 -5.82 9.26 2.37
CA HIS A 152 -6.85 8.71 3.26
C HIS A 152 -6.41 7.37 3.88
N ALA A 153 -5.96 6.42 3.05
CA ALA A 153 -5.53 5.12 3.53
C ALA A 153 -4.31 5.20 4.47
N GLN A 154 -3.30 6.01 4.12
CA GLN A 154 -2.10 6.20 4.95
C GLN A 154 -2.46 6.82 6.29
N ALA A 155 -3.28 7.88 6.28
CA ALA A 155 -3.75 8.54 7.49
C ALA A 155 -4.55 7.59 8.38
N PHE A 156 -5.48 6.84 7.80
CA PHE A 156 -6.31 5.90 8.55
C PHE A 156 -5.46 4.81 9.23
N GLN A 157 -4.49 4.23 8.51
CA GLN A 157 -3.60 3.19 9.06
C GLN A 157 -2.64 3.74 10.11
N ALA A 158 -2.11 4.94 9.91
CA ALA A 158 -1.16 5.56 10.85
C ALA A 158 -1.84 6.10 12.12
N ALA A 159 -3.13 6.45 12.06
CA ALA A 159 -3.89 6.96 13.18
C ALA A 159 -4.32 5.90 14.20
N GLN A 160 -4.21 4.60 13.87
CA GLN A 160 -4.63 3.50 14.73
C GLN A 160 -3.79 3.44 16.02
N LEU A 161 -4.45 3.64 17.16
CA LEU A 161 -3.84 3.60 18.48
C LEU A 161 -4.13 2.29 19.23
N ASP A 162 -5.21 1.60 18.86
CA ASP A 162 -5.63 0.30 19.39
C ASP A 162 -5.54 -0.83 18.35
N ASP A 163 -6.09 -2.01 18.70
CA ASP A 163 -6.08 -3.20 17.83
C ASP A 163 -7.26 -3.22 16.83
N ASN A 164 -8.21 -2.30 16.92
CA ASN A 164 -9.37 -2.23 16.04
C ASN A 164 -9.10 -1.44 14.76
N THR A 165 -8.43 -2.10 13.83
CA THR A 165 -8.06 -1.57 12.51
C THR A 165 -9.22 -1.25 11.54
N THR A 166 -10.47 -1.22 12.00
CA THR A 166 -11.66 -1.02 11.14
C THR A 166 -12.40 0.30 11.37
N ALA A 167 -12.08 1.00 12.44
CA ALA A 167 -12.69 2.29 12.79
C ALA A 167 -11.63 3.23 13.33
N LEU A 168 -11.95 4.53 13.37
CA LEU A 168 -11.27 5.49 14.22
C LEU A 168 -12.20 5.82 15.37
N TYR A 169 -11.61 5.98 16.55
CA TYR A 169 -12.36 6.29 17.76
C TYR A 169 -12.00 7.66 18.33
N ASP A 170 -13.04 8.36 18.79
CA ASP A 170 -12.91 9.62 19.51
C ASP A 170 -12.55 9.39 20.99
N SER A 171 -12.64 10.47 21.78
CA SER A 171 -12.38 10.43 23.22
C SER A 171 -13.66 10.28 24.07
N ARG A 172 -14.77 9.82 23.48
CA ARG A 172 -16.08 9.74 24.13
C ARG A 172 -16.70 8.33 24.01
N GLY A 173 -17.71 8.08 24.84
CA GLY A 173 -18.49 6.83 24.78
C GLY A 173 -17.74 5.60 25.29
N THR A 174 -18.20 4.41 24.86
CA THR A 174 -17.65 3.12 25.28
C THR A 174 -16.54 2.60 24.38
N THR A 175 -16.33 3.25 23.24
CA THR A 175 -15.33 2.91 22.23
C THR A 175 -14.38 4.08 22.12
N MET A 176 -13.49 4.19 23.11
CA MET A 176 -12.48 5.25 23.18
C MET A 176 -11.12 4.67 22.83
N SER A 177 -10.40 5.31 21.93
CA SER A 177 -9.00 5.01 21.65
C SER A 177 -8.17 6.27 21.85
N VAL A 178 -7.50 6.34 22.99
CA VAL A 178 -6.69 7.49 23.40
C VAL A 178 -5.30 7.03 23.84
N ALA A 179 -4.28 7.80 23.48
CA ALA A 179 -2.92 7.55 23.91
C ALA A 179 -2.24 8.85 24.38
N PRO A 180 -1.21 8.77 25.24
CA PRO A 180 -0.36 9.92 25.52
C PRO A 180 0.20 10.49 24.22
N THR A 181 0.15 11.82 24.05
CA THR A 181 0.50 12.49 22.78
C THR A 181 1.89 12.10 22.28
N ALA A 182 2.88 11.99 23.18
CA ALA A 182 4.23 11.58 22.81
C ALA A 182 4.28 10.16 22.21
N THR A 183 3.57 9.20 22.82
CA THR A 183 3.50 7.81 22.35
C THR A 183 2.74 7.70 21.04
N ALA A 184 1.62 8.42 20.91
CA ALA A 184 0.86 8.50 19.67
C ALA A 184 1.73 9.03 18.51
N MET A 185 2.44 10.13 18.75
CA MET A 185 3.33 10.74 17.76
C MET A 185 4.48 9.83 17.35
N GLU A 186 5.08 9.10 18.30
CA GLU A 186 6.12 8.11 17.99
C GLU A 186 5.59 7.01 17.07
N LYS A 187 4.41 6.46 17.35
CA LYS A 187 3.75 5.45 16.51
C LYS A 187 3.46 5.98 15.10
N VAL A 188 2.87 7.18 15.00
CA VAL A 188 2.54 7.82 13.74
C VAL A 188 3.79 8.01 12.89
N LEU A 189 4.85 8.60 13.45
CA LEU A 189 6.10 8.85 12.71
C LEU A 189 6.76 7.55 12.25
N ALA A 190 6.73 6.50 13.08
CA ALA A 190 7.24 5.19 12.69
C ALA A 190 6.44 4.60 11.52
N MET A 191 5.12 4.77 11.49
CA MET A 191 4.28 4.30 10.39
C MET A 191 4.50 5.12 9.11
N LEU A 192 4.57 6.45 9.23
CA LEU A 192 4.81 7.34 8.09
C LEU A 192 6.17 7.07 7.44
N LEU A 193 7.22 6.85 8.25
CA LEU A 193 8.53 6.46 7.74
C LEU A 193 8.49 5.16 6.93
N LYS A 194 7.64 4.20 7.32
CA LYS A 194 7.46 2.95 6.57
C LYS A 194 6.75 3.16 5.23
N PHE A 195 5.80 4.08 5.15
CA PHE A 195 5.20 4.46 3.87
C PHE A 195 6.21 5.18 2.99
N ASP A 196 6.97 6.12 3.55
CA ASP A 196 7.94 6.93 2.81
C ASP A 196 9.13 6.10 2.32
N SER A 197 9.55 5.08 3.09
CA SER A 197 10.58 4.13 2.69
C SER A 197 10.09 3.05 1.72
N GLY A 198 8.77 2.94 1.53
CA GLY A 198 8.15 1.87 0.76
C GLY A 198 8.17 0.49 1.46
N GLU A 199 8.55 0.41 2.74
CA GLU A 199 8.42 -0.81 3.55
C GLU A 199 6.96 -1.24 3.66
N LEU A 200 6.04 -0.27 3.75
CA LEU A 200 4.61 -0.50 3.68
C LEU A 200 4.02 0.02 2.37
N PRO A 201 3.24 -0.79 1.63
CA PRO A 201 2.61 -0.35 0.41
C PRO A 201 1.53 0.68 0.73
N SER A 202 1.52 1.75 -0.05
CA SER A 202 0.44 2.73 -0.03
C SER A 202 -0.84 2.07 -0.54
N SER A 203 -1.75 1.75 0.37
CA SER A 203 -3.09 1.27 0.02
C SER A 203 -3.95 2.43 -0.50
N ARG A 204 -5.06 2.11 -1.15
CA ARG A 204 -6.11 3.08 -1.50
C ARG A 204 -7.37 2.82 -0.69
N MET A 205 -7.93 3.86 -0.09
CA MET A 205 -9.20 3.80 0.64
C MET A 205 -10.16 4.81 0.02
N SER A 206 -11.30 4.33 -0.45
CA SER A 206 -12.31 5.20 -1.07
C SER A 206 -12.74 6.32 -0.13
N LEU A 207 -12.88 7.53 -0.66
CA LEU A 207 -13.37 8.69 0.10
C LEU A 207 -14.86 8.60 0.44
N SER A 208 -15.61 7.70 -0.20
CA SER A 208 -17.02 7.42 0.10
C SER A 208 -17.18 6.33 1.17
N TYR A 209 -16.13 6.00 1.92
CA TYR A 209 -16.21 5.06 3.04
C TYR A 209 -17.05 5.66 4.17
N GLU A 210 -18.24 5.11 4.37
CA GLU A 210 -19.13 5.42 5.50
C GLU A 210 -18.90 4.40 6.63
N GLN A 211 -18.60 4.88 7.83
CA GLN A 211 -18.35 4.06 9.03
C GLN A 211 -19.59 3.25 9.47
N ASP A 212 -20.81 3.69 9.09
CA ASP A 212 -22.08 3.02 9.37
C ASP A 212 -22.30 1.73 8.56
N GLN A 213 -21.35 1.35 7.71
CA GLN A 213 -21.34 0.01 7.16
C GLN A 213 -21.16 -1.01 8.31
N PRO A 214 -22.08 -1.98 8.50
CA PRO A 214 -22.03 -2.91 9.63
C PRO A 214 -20.66 -3.59 9.67
N ALA A 215 -20.04 -3.63 10.86
CA ALA A 215 -18.67 -4.10 11.20
C ALA A 215 -18.24 -5.44 10.53
N GLY A 216 -18.05 -5.41 9.22
CA GLY A 216 -18.13 -6.58 8.35
C GLY A 216 -18.17 -6.24 6.86
N SER A 217 -18.49 -4.98 6.52
CA SER A 217 -18.05 -4.33 5.29
C SER A 217 -16.64 -3.80 5.53
N THR A 218 -15.66 -4.33 4.80
CA THR A 218 -14.25 -4.14 5.11
C THR A 218 -13.80 -2.71 4.79
N ALA A 219 -13.43 -1.95 5.81
CA ALA A 219 -12.59 -0.75 5.70
C ALA A 219 -11.28 -1.08 4.98
N ALA A 220 -10.77 -0.13 4.19
CA ALA A 220 -9.46 -0.15 3.51
C ALA A 220 -8.95 -1.54 3.16
N THR A 221 -9.49 -2.10 2.09
CA THR A 221 -8.71 -3.08 1.37
C THR A 221 -8.23 -2.43 0.09
N GLY A 222 -6.97 -1.98 0.14
CA GLY A 222 -6.26 -1.30 -0.93
C GLY A 222 -6.63 -1.91 -2.27
N SER A 223 -7.36 -1.13 -3.07
CA SER A 223 -7.51 -1.41 -4.49
C SER A 223 -6.16 -1.13 -5.12
N THR A 224 -5.20 -2.05 -4.95
CA THR A 224 -4.18 -2.23 -5.97
C THR A 224 -4.97 -2.56 -7.22
N THR A 225 -5.05 -1.60 -8.15
CA THR A 225 -5.57 -1.82 -9.49
C THR A 225 -4.75 -2.95 -10.08
N SER A 226 -5.22 -4.17 -9.89
CA SER A 226 -4.79 -5.35 -10.63
C SER A 226 -5.16 -5.05 -12.06
N SER A 227 -4.24 -4.38 -12.76
CA SER A 227 -4.19 -4.37 -14.20
C SER A 227 -4.07 -5.84 -14.58
N ALA A 228 -5.22 -6.46 -14.88
CA ALA A 228 -5.26 -7.74 -15.54
C ALA A 228 -4.61 -7.51 -16.89
N THR A 229 -3.28 -7.66 -16.92
CA THR A 229 -2.55 -7.70 -18.17
C THR A 229 -2.99 -9.02 -18.80
N SER A 230 -3.95 -8.96 -19.73
CA SER A 230 -4.18 -10.01 -20.71
C SER A 230 -2.93 -10.09 -21.60
N GLY A 231 -1.85 -10.61 -21.02
CA GLY A 231 -0.59 -10.89 -21.68
C GLY A 231 -0.71 -12.22 -22.39
N VAL A 232 -0.84 -12.16 -23.71
CA VAL A 232 -0.71 -13.30 -24.60
C VAL A 232 0.66 -13.97 -24.37
N ALA A 233 0.60 -15.23 -23.90
CA ALA A 233 1.56 -16.32 -23.99
C ALA A 233 3.07 -15.97 -24.09
N ALA A 234 3.78 -16.13 -22.97
CA ALA A 234 5.20 -16.49 -22.97
C ALA A 234 5.34 -18.02 -22.88
N SER A 235 5.75 -18.61 -23.99
CA SER A 235 6.02 -20.03 -24.18
C SER A 235 7.25 -20.48 -23.37
N GLY A 236 7.06 -20.75 -22.08
CA GLY A 236 7.92 -21.67 -21.33
C GLY A 236 7.24 -23.04 -21.34
N THR A 237 7.81 -24.00 -22.07
CA THR A 237 7.35 -25.39 -22.13
C THR A 237 7.55 -26.09 -20.79
N ASP A 238 6.73 -25.74 -19.81
CA ASP A 238 6.39 -26.65 -18.74
C ASP A 238 5.13 -27.37 -19.22
N SER A 239 5.33 -28.51 -19.89
CA SER A 239 4.28 -29.36 -20.47
C SER A 239 3.35 -29.83 -19.36
N THR A 240 2.41 -28.95 -19.03
CA THR A 240 1.33 -29.13 -18.09
C THR A 240 0.26 -29.96 -18.80
N SER A 241 0.61 -31.20 -19.17
CA SER A 241 -0.26 -32.11 -19.90
C SER A 241 -1.54 -32.35 -19.08
N GLY A 242 -2.66 -31.79 -19.52
CA GLY A 242 -3.98 -31.99 -18.89
C GLY A 242 -4.79 -30.72 -18.64
N TYR A 243 -4.18 -29.54 -18.69
CA TYR A 243 -4.88 -28.26 -18.48
C TYR A 243 -4.94 -27.46 -19.79
N SER A 244 -6.11 -26.91 -20.11
CA SER A 244 -6.39 -26.19 -21.37
C SER A 244 -6.31 -24.67 -21.20
N ASN A 245 -6.41 -24.18 -19.96
CA ASN A 245 -6.47 -22.76 -19.62
C ASN A 245 -5.42 -22.42 -18.57
N SER A 246 -4.97 -21.17 -18.57
CA SER A 246 -4.13 -20.62 -17.49
C SER A 246 -4.29 -19.11 -17.35
N ALA A 247 -4.12 -18.60 -16.14
CA ALA A 247 -4.13 -17.17 -15.81
C ALA A 247 -3.15 -16.88 -14.68
N GLU A 248 -2.59 -15.67 -14.65
CA GLU A 248 -1.65 -15.23 -13.61
C GLU A 248 -2.23 -14.06 -12.82
N TYR A 249 -2.12 -14.15 -11.50
CA TYR A 249 -2.70 -13.20 -10.56
C TYR A 249 -1.63 -12.63 -9.64
N GLY A 250 -1.63 -11.30 -9.48
CA GLY A 250 -0.81 -10.61 -8.50
C GLY A 250 -1.36 -10.77 -7.08
N TYR A 251 -0.47 -10.79 -6.08
CA TYR A 251 -0.89 -10.84 -4.68
C TYR A 251 -1.66 -9.57 -4.31
N TYR A 252 -2.60 -9.74 -3.39
CA TYR A 252 -3.54 -8.73 -2.97
C TYR A 252 -3.07 -7.97 -1.73
N ASN A 253 -2.73 -8.70 -0.67
CA ASN A 253 -2.24 -8.15 0.58
C ASN A 253 -1.36 -9.16 1.33
N ILE A 254 -0.80 -8.71 2.46
CA ILE A 254 -0.21 -9.59 3.47
C ILE A 254 -1.28 -9.73 4.56
N GLY A 255 -1.87 -10.92 4.69
CA GLY A 255 -2.86 -11.22 5.72
C GLY A 255 -2.26 -11.89 6.95
N ASP A 256 -3.14 -12.41 7.80
CA ASP A 256 -2.82 -12.95 9.13
C ASP A 256 -1.63 -13.93 9.12
N GLY A 257 -0.67 -13.64 10.00
CA GLY A 257 0.57 -14.39 10.13
C GLY A 257 1.65 -14.02 9.12
N GLY A 258 1.57 -12.83 8.49
CA GLY A 258 2.59 -12.35 7.56
C GLY A 258 2.58 -13.07 6.20
N ARG A 259 1.48 -13.75 5.86
CA ARG A 259 1.34 -14.51 4.62
C ARG A 259 0.74 -13.65 3.53
N ARG A 260 1.24 -13.80 2.31
CA ARG A 260 0.61 -13.17 1.15
C ARG A 260 -0.72 -13.85 0.85
N ALA A 261 -1.69 -13.06 0.42
CA ALA A 261 -2.99 -13.54 -0.01
C ALA A 261 -3.38 -12.98 -1.37
N TRP A 262 -4.29 -13.66 -2.05
CA TRP A 262 -4.83 -13.27 -3.36
C TRP A 262 -6.35 -13.23 -3.28
N ARG A 263 -6.93 -12.22 -3.94
CA ARG A 263 -8.36 -12.13 -4.23
C ARG A 263 -8.55 -12.26 -5.73
N ILE A 264 -9.17 -13.34 -6.13
CA ILE A 264 -9.43 -13.69 -7.52
C ILE A 264 -10.94 -13.54 -7.72
N PRO A 265 -11.40 -12.78 -8.74
CA PRO A 265 -12.81 -12.47 -8.91
C PRO A 265 -13.64 -13.69 -9.31
N GLU A 266 -13.04 -14.66 -10.00
CA GLU A 266 -13.70 -15.91 -10.35
C GLU A 266 -13.87 -16.81 -9.12
N SER A 267 -15.03 -17.44 -9.01
CA SER A 267 -15.32 -18.48 -8.02
C SER A 267 -14.61 -19.78 -8.39
N GLY A 268 -14.38 -20.63 -7.38
CA GLY A 268 -13.67 -21.90 -7.57
C GLY A 268 -14.23 -22.76 -8.72
N PRO A 269 -15.56 -23.01 -8.82
CA PRO A 269 -16.15 -23.80 -9.89
C PRO A 269 -15.95 -23.24 -11.31
N GLU A 270 -15.64 -21.95 -11.47
CA GLU A 270 -15.33 -21.36 -12.79
C GLU A 270 -13.97 -21.82 -13.32
N PHE A 271 -13.08 -22.30 -12.43
CA PHE A 271 -11.83 -22.97 -12.79
C PHE A 271 -12.01 -24.48 -13.04
N GLY A 272 -13.21 -24.93 -13.40
CA GLY A 272 -13.50 -26.35 -13.58
C GLY A 272 -13.51 -27.12 -12.26
N LYS A 273 -13.36 -28.45 -12.30
CA LYS A 273 -13.44 -29.31 -11.10
C LYS A 273 -12.15 -29.35 -10.27
N GLN A 274 -11.02 -29.10 -10.90
CA GLN A 274 -9.69 -29.19 -10.32
C GLN A 274 -8.80 -28.10 -10.90
N LEU A 275 -7.79 -27.71 -10.13
CA LEU A 275 -6.98 -26.54 -10.39
C LEU A 275 -5.54 -26.82 -9.92
N LYS A 276 -4.55 -26.51 -10.76
CA LYS A 276 -3.13 -26.45 -10.35
C LYS A 276 -2.72 -24.99 -10.15
N ILE A 277 -2.09 -24.71 -9.02
CA ILE A 277 -1.64 -23.38 -8.61
C ILE A 277 -0.13 -23.43 -8.51
N VAL A 278 0.57 -22.54 -9.23
CA VAL A 278 2.04 -22.47 -9.22
C VAL A 278 2.46 -21.07 -8.78
N PHE A 279 3.20 -20.99 -7.69
CA PHE A 279 3.77 -19.76 -7.17
C PHE A 279 5.08 -19.41 -7.90
N ALA A 280 5.49 -18.15 -7.86
CA ALA A 280 6.71 -17.67 -8.53
C ALA A 280 7.99 -18.36 -8.00
N ASP A 281 8.01 -18.81 -6.75
CA ASP A 281 9.10 -19.60 -6.17
C ASP A 281 9.11 -21.09 -6.59
N GLY A 282 8.18 -21.50 -7.45
CA GLY A 282 8.03 -22.87 -7.95
C GLY A 282 7.18 -23.78 -7.06
N HIS A 283 6.72 -23.31 -5.91
CA HIS A 283 5.80 -24.10 -5.08
C HIS A 283 4.50 -24.38 -5.85
N THR A 284 4.03 -25.63 -5.82
CA THR A 284 2.90 -26.08 -6.62
C THR A 284 1.86 -26.79 -5.76
N VAL A 285 0.60 -26.35 -5.87
CA VAL A 285 -0.54 -26.93 -5.17
C VAL A 285 -1.56 -27.46 -6.17
N ASN A 286 -2.13 -28.63 -5.90
CA ASN A 286 -3.20 -29.22 -6.72
C ASN A 286 -4.51 -29.29 -5.93
N VAL A 287 -5.43 -28.37 -6.22
CA VAL A 287 -6.78 -28.32 -5.66
C VAL A 287 -7.66 -29.32 -6.41
N LYS A 288 -8.04 -30.41 -5.75
CA LYS A 288 -8.80 -31.52 -6.37
C LYS A 288 -10.30 -31.28 -6.48
N ASP A 289 -10.82 -30.34 -5.69
CA ASP A 289 -12.23 -29.96 -5.68
C ASP A 289 -12.31 -28.44 -5.45
N THR A 290 -12.55 -27.71 -6.53
CA THR A 290 -12.66 -26.25 -6.50
C THR A 290 -14.00 -25.77 -5.94
N SER A 291 -14.93 -26.66 -5.57
CA SER A 291 -16.16 -26.29 -4.88
C SER A 291 -16.03 -26.27 -3.36
N GLN A 292 -14.87 -26.71 -2.84
CA GLN A 292 -14.64 -26.86 -1.41
C GLN A 292 -13.42 -26.06 -0.96
N ARG A 293 -13.36 -25.81 0.36
CA ARG A 293 -12.14 -25.31 0.99
C ARG A 293 -11.05 -26.37 0.87
N TYR A 294 -9.86 -25.94 0.49
CA TYR A 294 -8.67 -26.77 0.48
C TYR A 294 -7.56 -26.13 1.33
N SER A 295 -6.80 -26.94 2.05
CA SER A 295 -5.66 -26.44 2.83
C SER A 295 -4.59 -27.52 2.96
N GLU A 296 -3.33 -27.10 2.95
CA GLU A 296 -2.18 -27.97 3.19
C GLU A 296 -1.54 -27.72 4.57
N LYS A 297 -0.62 -28.59 4.98
CA LYS A 297 0.05 -28.51 6.29
C LYS A 297 1.03 -27.34 6.40
N ASP A 298 1.54 -26.87 5.27
CA ASP A 298 2.48 -25.76 5.18
C ASP A 298 1.81 -24.38 5.25
N GLY A 299 0.50 -24.35 5.51
CA GLY A 299 -0.25 -23.11 5.66
C GLY A 299 -0.93 -22.61 4.39
N PHE A 300 -0.79 -23.29 3.25
CA PHE A 300 -1.58 -22.97 2.07
C PHE A 300 -3.08 -23.12 2.37
N VAL A 301 -3.89 -22.16 1.92
CA VAL A 301 -5.35 -22.22 1.99
C VAL A 301 -5.96 -21.71 0.70
N PHE A 302 -6.89 -22.47 0.14
CA PHE A 302 -7.76 -22.08 -0.96
C PHE A 302 -9.22 -22.08 -0.48
N ARG A 303 -9.93 -20.97 -0.69
CA ARG A 303 -11.37 -20.84 -0.48
C ARG A 303 -12.03 -20.49 -1.81
N PRO A 304 -13.10 -21.20 -2.20
CA PRO A 304 -13.68 -21.07 -3.54
C PRO A 304 -14.59 -19.84 -3.72
N GLY A 305 -14.95 -19.12 -2.67
CA GLY A 305 -15.84 -17.95 -2.77
C GLY A 305 -17.30 -18.30 -3.04
N LEU A 306 -17.78 -19.42 -2.47
CA LEU A 306 -19.16 -19.87 -2.61
C LEU A 306 -19.98 -19.60 -1.35
N GLY A 307 -21.21 -19.11 -1.53
CA GLY A 307 -22.20 -18.90 -0.48
C GLY A 307 -22.81 -17.51 -0.51
N GLU A 308 -23.91 -17.32 0.24
CA GLU A 308 -24.53 -16.00 0.41
C GLU A 308 -23.71 -15.12 1.37
N LYS A 309 -23.69 -13.81 1.09
CA LYS A 309 -22.98 -12.81 1.90
C LYS A 309 -23.48 -12.86 3.35
N GLY A 310 -22.66 -13.33 4.28
CA GLY A 310 -22.98 -13.35 5.71
C GLY A 310 -22.87 -14.72 6.39
N ASP A 311 -22.71 -15.81 5.64
CA ASP A 311 -22.42 -17.13 6.24
C ASP A 311 -20.93 -17.24 6.60
N LYS A 312 -20.53 -16.55 7.68
CA LYS A 312 -19.15 -16.53 8.18
C LYS A 312 -18.64 -17.93 8.61
N ASN A 313 -19.55 -18.89 8.78
CA ASN A 313 -19.22 -20.27 9.19
C ASN A 313 -19.03 -21.21 7.99
N SER A 314 -19.37 -20.75 6.79
CA SER A 314 -19.15 -21.50 5.56
C SER A 314 -17.65 -21.58 5.26
N ASN A 315 -17.12 -22.80 5.19
CA ASN A 315 -15.75 -23.04 4.76
C ASN A 315 -15.49 -22.58 3.32
N THR A 316 -16.54 -22.39 2.52
CA THR A 316 -16.43 -22.02 1.11
C THR A 316 -16.55 -20.52 0.88
N TRP A 317 -17.07 -19.77 1.84
CA TRP A 317 -17.40 -18.35 1.69
C TRP A 317 -16.15 -17.44 1.76
N THR A 318 -16.19 -16.37 0.97
CA THR A 318 -15.22 -15.27 0.95
C THR A 318 -15.97 -13.93 0.88
N SER A 319 -15.36 -12.86 1.37
CA SER A 319 -16.00 -11.53 1.43
C SER A 319 -16.16 -10.86 0.05
N HIS A 320 -15.48 -11.36 -0.98
CA HIS A 320 -15.43 -10.74 -2.31
C HIS A 320 -16.06 -11.59 -3.42
N ASN A 321 -16.83 -12.63 -3.09
CA ASN A 321 -17.55 -13.50 -4.04
C ASN A 321 -16.67 -14.20 -5.09
N GLY A 322 -15.40 -14.42 -4.78
CA GLY A 322 -14.47 -15.15 -5.63
C GLY A 322 -13.42 -15.91 -4.82
N VAL A 323 -12.46 -16.54 -5.48
CA VAL A 323 -11.42 -17.32 -4.80
C VAL A 323 -10.59 -16.43 -3.87
N TYR A 324 -10.39 -16.90 -2.64
CA TYR A 324 -9.43 -16.34 -1.69
C TYR A 324 -8.33 -17.36 -1.42
N LEU A 325 -7.08 -16.94 -1.55
CA LEU A 325 -5.92 -17.81 -1.42
C LEU A 325 -4.91 -17.24 -0.44
N TYR A 326 -4.36 -18.07 0.45
CA TYR A 326 -3.19 -17.76 1.26
C TYR A 326 -1.99 -18.58 0.78
N ALA A 327 -0.82 -17.92 0.69
CA ALA A 327 0.44 -18.60 0.41
C ALA A 327 0.79 -19.59 1.53
N PRO A 328 1.65 -20.60 1.25
CA PRO A 328 2.37 -21.32 2.29
C PRO A 328 3.13 -20.36 3.21
N PHE A 329 3.41 -20.80 4.45
CA PHE A 329 4.27 -20.04 5.36
C PHE A 329 5.64 -19.78 4.70
N ASN A 330 6.16 -18.57 4.87
CA ASN A 330 7.43 -18.08 4.31
C ASN A 330 7.48 -17.96 2.78
N ASN A 331 6.40 -18.25 2.03
CA ASN A 331 6.36 -18.01 0.60
C ASN A 331 6.28 -16.49 0.31
N GLN A 332 7.26 -15.97 -0.41
CA GLN A 332 7.40 -14.55 -0.76
C GLN A 332 7.07 -14.27 -2.24
N SER A 333 6.26 -15.11 -2.88
CA SER A 333 5.86 -14.91 -4.27
C SER A 333 4.91 -13.72 -4.40
N THR A 334 5.15 -12.84 -5.36
CA THR A 334 4.25 -11.71 -5.68
C THR A 334 3.18 -12.09 -6.70
N SER A 335 3.33 -13.20 -7.41
CA SER A 335 2.36 -13.71 -8.37
C SER A 335 2.10 -15.21 -8.19
N VAL A 336 0.97 -15.65 -8.70
CA VAL A 336 0.56 -17.05 -8.76
C VAL A 336 -0.10 -17.33 -10.10
N LYS A 337 0.22 -18.47 -10.72
CA LYS A 337 -0.37 -18.92 -11.98
C LYS A 337 -1.30 -20.10 -11.75
N PHE A 338 -2.54 -19.96 -12.20
CA PHE A 338 -3.57 -20.98 -12.15
C PHE A 338 -3.60 -21.72 -13.49
N TYR A 339 -3.79 -23.03 -13.44
CA TYR A 339 -4.01 -23.89 -14.60
C TYR A 339 -5.26 -24.74 -14.36
N TRP A 340 -6.18 -24.76 -15.33
CA TRP A 340 -7.42 -25.51 -15.25
C TRP A 340 -7.88 -26.04 -16.62
N SER A 341 -8.91 -26.89 -16.62
CA SER A 341 -9.43 -27.58 -17.81
C SER A 341 -10.89 -27.24 -18.07
#